data_AF-A0A1I0J716-F1
#
_entry.id   AF-A0A1I0J716-F1
#
_cell.length_a   1.000
_cell.length_b   1.000
_cell.length_c   1.000
_cell.angle_alpha   90.00
_cell.angle_beta   90.00
_cell.angle_gamma   90.00
#
_symmetry.space_group_name_H-M   'P 1'
#
loop_
_entity.id
_entity.type
_entity.pdbx_description
1 polymer ?
#
loop_
_entity_poly.entity_id
_entity_poly.type
_entity_poly.pdbx_seq_one_letter_code
_entity_poly.pdbx_strand_id
1 'polypeptide(L)'
;MEINIKEMKLEELKTLQSMIADEIKARNSSALVLYTHGCKGAASYHLGKYKHWAKLVTSVDTTKTNGYAFAGEFLAVTAEHKVPIGSVIVEVCGKDIDGYVMEATGKHHVASGKVNSMSGFIDEIAALF
;
A
#
# COMPACT_ATOMS: atom_id res chain seq x y z
N MET A 1 31.37 -11.63 -0.90
CA MET A 1 30.79 -12.81 -0.23
C MET A 1 29.53 -13.15 -1.02
N GLU A 2 29.54 -14.24 -1.78
CA GLU A 2 28.33 -14.72 -2.47
C GLU A 2 27.41 -15.41 -1.47
N ILE A 3 26.15 -14.99 -1.41
CA ILE A 3 25.13 -15.66 -0.59
C ILE A 3 24.62 -16.85 -1.40
N ASN A 4 24.84 -18.08 -0.91
CA ASN A 4 24.31 -19.29 -1.55
C ASN A 4 22.86 -19.57 -1.13
N ILE A 5 21.93 -19.03 -1.88
CA ILE A 5 20.48 -19.08 -1.61
C ILE A 5 19.91 -20.51 -1.69
N LYS A 6 20.57 -21.42 -2.43
CA LYS A 6 20.06 -22.79 -2.68
C LYS A 6 20.21 -23.72 -1.48
N GLU A 7 21.10 -23.41 -0.55
CA GLU A 7 21.39 -24.25 0.62
C GLU A 7 20.69 -23.76 1.90
N MET A 8 20.02 -22.60 1.83
CA MET A 8 19.32 -22.01 2.97
C MET A 8 17.98 -22.70 3.22
N LYS A 9 17.60 -22.80 4.49
CA LYS A 9 16.27 -23.24 4.91
C LYS A 9 15.24 -22.15 4.62
N LEU A 10 13.99 -22.56 4.45
CA LEU A 10 12.88 -21.63 4.18
C LEU A 10 12.75 -20.52 5.23
N GLU A 11 12.98 -20.84 6.51
CA GLU A 11 12.96 -19.86 7.62
C GLU A 11 14.05 -18.79 7.46
N GLU A 12 15.25 -19.19 7.03
CA GLU A 12 16.38 -18.30 6.80
C GLU A 12 16.12 -17.40 5.58
N LEU A 13 15.48 -17.94 4.54
CA LEU A 13 15.06 -17.16 3.37
C LEU A 13 14.03 -16.10 3.72
N LYS A 14 13.02 -16.43 4.54
CA LYS A 14 12.02 -15.46 5.02
C LYS A 14 12.66 -14.38 5.88
N THR A 15 13.60 -14.76 6.73
CA THR A 15 14.37 -13.80 7.55
C THR A 15 15.18 -12.86 6.66
N LEU A 16 15.88 -13.39 5.65
CA LEU A 16 16.66 -12.61 4.71
C LEU A 16 15.78 -11.65 3.89
N GLN A 17 14.61 -12.12 3.44
CA GLN A 17 13.62 -11.29 2.75
C GLN A 17 13.18 -10.11 3.61
N SER A 18 12.84 -10.36 4.88
CA SER A 18 12.47 -9.29 5.82
C SER A 18 13.60 -8.28 6.00
N MET A 19 14.84 -8.74 6.21
CA MET A 19 15.99 -7.85 6.40
C MET A 19 16.28 -7.00 5.16
N ILE A 20 16.14 -7.57 3.96
CA ILE A 20 16.31 -6.85 2.70
C ILE A 20 15.19 -5.81 2.52
N ALA A 21 13.94 -6.19 2.80
CA ALA A 21 12.81 -5.27 2.73
C ALA A 21 12.99 -4.08 3.69
N ASP A 22 13.45 -4.34 4.91
CA ASP A 22 13.73 -3.31 5.92
C ASP A 22 14.88 -2.39 5.49
N GLU A 23 15.97 -2.93 4.94
CA GLU A 23 17.11 -2.14 4.45
C GLU A 23 16.74 -1.31 3.21
N ILE A 24 15.97 -1.88 2.27
CA ILE A 24 15.42 -1.14 1.12
C ILE A 24 14.56 0.01 1.61
N LYS A 25 13.67 -0.25 2.58
CA LYS A 25 12.82 0.77 3.19
C LYS A 25 13.64 1.83 3.92
N ALA A 26 14.69 1.46 4.65
CA ALA A 26 15.59 2.38 5.34
C ALA A 26 16.37 3.28 4.36
N ARG A 27 16.82 2.73 3.22
CA ARG A 27 17.51 3.51 2.18
C ARG A 27 16.57 4.43 1.42
N ASN A 28 15.36 3.94 1.10
CA ASN A 28 14.36 4.70 0.35
C ASN A 28 13.63 5.75 1.21
N SER A 29 13.60 5.61 2.54
CA SER A 29 12.91 6.55 3.43
C SER A 29 13.53 7.94 3.51
N SER A 30 14.72 8.15 2.91
CA SER A 30 15.28 9.48 2.72
C SER A 30 14.64 10.25 1.55
N ALA A 31 14.08 9.56 0.56
CA ALA A 31 13.45 10.16 -0.61
C ALA A 31 11.92 10.11 -0.47
N LEU A 32 11.30 11.29 -0.45
CA LEU A 32 9.86 11.45 -0.35
C LEU A 32 9.25 11.73 -1.73
N VAL A 33 8.10 11.15 -2.00
CA VAL A 33 7.26 11.42 -3.18
C VAL A 33 5.90 11.95 -2.76
N LEU A 34 5.30 12.78 -3.63
CA LEU A 34 3.97 13.33 -3.42
C LEU A 34 2.90 12.27 -3.70
N TYR A 35 2.09 11.96 -2.70
CA TYR A 35 0.83 11.27 -2.84
C TYR A 35 -0.33 12.27 -2.91
N THR A 36 -1.27 12.01 -3.80
CA THR A 36 -2.54 12.73 -3.90
C THR A 36 -3.66 11.75 -4.23
N HIS A 37 -4.68 11.75 -3.39
CA HIS A 37 -5.89 10.97 -3.63
C HIS A 37 -6.65 11.56 -4.84
N GLY A 38 -7.29 10.69 -5.63
CA GLY A 38 -8.06 11.12 -6.81
C GLY A 38 -9.16 12.15 -6.51
N CYS A 39 -9.66 12.17 -5.28
CA CYS A 39 -10.74 13.07 -4.84
C CYS A 39 -10.28 14.41 -4.24
N LYS A 40 -8.99 14.78 -4.28
CA LYS A 40 -8.48 16.04 -3.69
C LYS A 40 -9.26 17.28 -4.14
N GLY A 41 -9.64 17.33 -5.41
CA GLY A 41 -10.42 18.42 -6.02
C GLY A 41 -11.89 18.08 -6.29
N ALA A 42 -12.42 16.99 -5.71
CA ALA A 42 -13.79 16.56 -5.99
C ALA A 42 -14.83 17.51 -5.36
N ALA A 43 -15.96 17.68 -6.05
CA ALA A 43 -17.07 18.48 -5.55
C ALA A 43 -17.61 17.93 -4.21
N SER A 44 -18.09 18.81 -3.33
CA SER A 44 -18.62 18.43 -2.01
C SER A 44 -19.74 17.38 -2.08
N TYR A 45 -20.55 17.40 -3.13
CA TYR A 45 -21.57 16.38 -3.37
C TYR A 45 -20.97 14.96 -3.51
N HIS A 46 -19.86 14.82 -4.24
CA HIS A 46 -19.18 13.54 -4.41
C HIS A 46 -18.53 13.07 -3.10
N LEU A 47 -17.87 13.99 -2.37
CA LEU A 47 -17.24 13.71 -1.08
C LEU A 47 -18.26 13.32 0.00
N GLY A 48 -19.48 13.87 -0.04
CA GLY A 48 -20.55 13.55 0.90
C GLY A 48 -21.36 12.29 0.53
N LYS A 49 -21.46 11.94 -0.76
CA LYS A 49 -22.29 10.81 -1.22
C LYS A 49 -21.60 9.45 -1.07
N TYR A 50 -20.29 9.42 -1.24
CA TYR A 50 -19.52 8.18 -1.34
C TYR A 50 -18.52 8.06 -0.20
N LYS A 51 -18.16 6.82 0.15
CA LYS A 51 -17.08 6.58 1.11
C LYS A 51 -15.75 6.89 0.43
N HIS A 52 -14.92 7.69 1.09
CA HIS A 52 -13.56 8.01 0.63
C HIS A 52 -12.58 7.79 1.76
N TRP A 53 -11.50 7.08 1.50
CA TRP A 53 -10.37 7.01 2.42
C TRP A 53 -9.12 6.58 1.67
N ALA A 54 -7.98 7.01 2.17
CA ALA A 54 -6.67 6.54 1.75
C ALA A 54 -5.91 6.07 2.98
N LYS A 55 -5.11 5.01 2.84
CA LYS A 55 -4.32 4.46 3.92
C LYS A 55 -2.91 4.15 3.44
N LEU A 56 -1.92 4.72 4.11
CA LEU A 56 -0.53 4.31 4.02
C LEU A 56 -0.39 2.98 4.75
N VAL A 57 -0.22 1.90 4.01
CA VAL A 57 -0.25 0.53 4.54
C VAL A 57 1.11 0.14 5.09
N THR A 58 1.12 -0.36 6.32
CA THR A 58 2.33 -0.85 7.00
C THR A 58 2.36 -2.37 7.12
N SER A 59 1.20 -3.02 7.09
CA SER A 59 1.05 -4.48 7.05
C SER A 59 -0.35 -4.88 6.62
N VAL A 60 -0.51 -6.14 6.21
CA VAL A 60 -1.78 -6.72 5.73
C VAL A 60 -2.11 -7.97 6.52
N ASP A 61 -3.35 -8.05 7.03
CA ASP A 61 -3.92 -9.21 7.70
C ASP A 61 -4.87 -9.94 6.74
N THR A 62 -4.37 -11.02 6.13
CA THR A 62 -5.10 -11.84 5.15
C THR A 62 -6.21 -12.69 5.77
N THR A 63 -6.33 -12.74 7.09
CA THR A 63 -7.47 -13.40 7.76
C THR A 63 -8.75 -12.56 7.66
N LYS A 64 -8.63 -11.29 7.28
CA LYS A 64 -9.74 -10.35 7.14
C LYS A 64 -10.16 -10.24 5.68
N THR A 65 -11.44 -9.93 5.47
CA THR A 65 -12.07 -9.86 4.14
C THR A 65 -12.57 -8.45 3.79
N ASN A 66 -12.12 -7.44 4.53
CA ASN A 66 -12.60 -6.07 4.41
C ASN A 66 -11.45 -5.07 4.66
N GLY A 67 -11.76 -3.76 4.61
CA GLY A 67 -10.75 -2.70 4.77
C GLY A 67 -9.99 -2.69 6.10
N TYR A 68 -10.39 -3.47 7.12
CA TYR A 68 -9.61 -3.66 8.35
C TYR A 68 -8.42 -4.61 8.17
N ALA A 69 -8.29 -5.27 7.01
CA ALA A 69 -7.11 -6.04 6.63
C ALA A 69 -5.86 -5.16 6.54
N PHE A 70 -6.02 -3.89 6.16
CA PHE A 70 -4.90 -2.96 5.98
C PHE A 70 -4.59 -2.24 7.29
N ALA A 71 -3.43 -2.49 7.89
CA ALA A 71 -2.90 -1.72 9.02
C ALA A 71 -2.05 -0.55 8.52
N GLY A 72 -1.98 0.54 9.30
CA GLY A 72 -1.22 1.73 8.95
C GLY A 72 -1.98 3.04 9.21
N GLU A 73 -1.54 4.12 8.57
CA GLU A 73 -1.99 5.49 8.82
C GLU A 73 -3.00 5.97 7.78
N PHE A 74 -4.08 6.64 8.21
CA PHE A 74 -5.05 7.24 7.30
C PHE A 74 -4.51 8.56 6.74
N LEU A 75 -4.59 8.70 5.41
CA LEU A 75 -4.22 9.92 4.70
C LEU A 75 -5.50 10.69 4.33
N ALA A 76 -5.49 12.01 4.58
CA ALA A 76 -6.61 12.87 4.23
C ALA A 76 -6.79 12.96 2.70
N VAL A 77 -7.97 12.55 2.20
CA VAL A 77 -8.27 12.49 0.75
C VAL A 77 -8.36 13.85 0.06
N THR A 78 -8.46 14.94 0.84
CA THR A 78 -8.54 16.33 0.37
C THR A 78 -7.19 17.06 0.44
N ALA A 79 -6.13 16.38 0.87
CA ALA A 79 -4.81 16.95 1.05
C ALA A 79 -3.73 16.21 0.24
N GLU A 80 -2.61 16.89 0.05
CA GLU A 80 -1.36 16.31 -0.43
C GLU A 80 -0.56 15.75 0.72
N HIS A 81 0.11 14.61 0.50
CA HIS A 81 0.96 13.97 1.49
C HIS A 81 2.32 13.68 0.87
N LYS A 82 3.39 13.88 1.64
CA LYS A 82 4.71 13.38 1.28
C LYS A 82 4.91 12.04 1.96
N VAL A 83 5.14 11.00 1.17
CA VAL A 83 5.33 9.63 1.65
C VAL A 83 6.66 9.07 1.14
N PRO A 84 7.31 8.15 1.87
CA PRO A 84 8.52 7.49 1.39
C PRO A 84 8.31 6.78 0.05
N ILE A 85 9.32 6.81 -0.82
CA ILE A 85 9.36 5.93 -1.99
C ILE A 85 9.32 4.46 -1.52
N GLY A 86 8.60 3.61 -2.24
CA GLY A 86 8.30 2.22 -1.90
C GLY A 86 7.09 2.05 -0.97
N SER A 87 6.45 3.13 -0.54
CA SER A 87 5.23 3.04 0.28
C SER A 87 4.08 2.41 -0.50
N VAL A 88 3.31 1.54 0.16
CA VAL A 88 2.07 1.00 -0.39
C VAL A 88 0.90 1.83 0.14
N ILE A 89 0.05 2.32 -0.76
CA ILE A 89 -1.15 3.07 -0.43
C ILE A 89 -2.36 2.35 -0.98
N VAL A 90 -3.38 2.19 -0.13
CA VAL A 90 -4.69 1.70 -0.55
C VAL A 90 -5.67 2.86 -0.46
N GLU A 91 -6.38 3.15 -1.54
CA GLU A 91 -7.42 4.18 -1.58
C GLU A 91 -8.77 3.60 -2.01
N VAL A 92 -9.83 4.23 -1.52
CA VAL A 92 -11.21 3.89 -1.83
C VAL A 92 -11.95 5.13 -2.28
N CYS A 93 -12.67 4.98 -3.39
CA CYS A 93 -13.62 5.96 -3.89
C CYS A 93 -14.96 5.26 -4.18
N GLY A 94 -15.93 5.45 -3.29
CA GLY A 94 -17.24 4.83 -3.39
C GLY A 94 -17.21 3.32 -3.25
N LYS A 95 -17.32 2.60 -4.38
CA LYS A 95 -17.33 1.13 -4.41
C LYS A 95 -16.00 0.53 -4.86
N ASP A 96 -15.11 1.37 -5.36
CA ASP A 96 -13.84 0.96 -5.93
C ASP A 96 -12.75 1.09 -4.88
N ILE A 97 -11.84 0.12 -4.89
CA ILE A 97 -10.64 0.11 -4.07
C ILE A 97 -9.45 -0.11 -4.99
N ASP A 98 -8.41 0.70 -4.83
CA ASP A 98 -7.21 0.65 -5.64
C ASP A 98 -5.99 0.65 -4.74
N GLY A 99 -4.99 -0.12 -5.15
CA GLY A 99 -3.68 -0.20 -4.50
C GLY A 99 -2.62 0.44 -5.37
N TYR A 100 -1.70 1.15 -4.72
CA TYR A 100 -0.60 1.83 -5.37
C TYR A 100 0.71 1.58 -4.62
N VAL A 101 1.80 1.46 -5.37
CA VAL A 101 3.16 1.58 -4.86
C VAL A 101 3.69 2.96 -5.23
N MET A 102 4.27 3.66 -4.28
CA MET A 102 4.79 5.01 -4.48
C MET A 102 6.21 4.95 -5.03
N GLU A 103 6.38 5.23 -6.32
CA GLU A 103 7.67 5.26 -6.99
C GLU A 103 8.21 6.69 -7.05
N ALA A 104 9.47 6.88 -7.51
CA ALA A 104 10.06 8.21 -7.67
C ALA A 104 9.27 9.13 -8.63
N THR A 105 8.55 8.54 -9.58
CA THR A 105 7.76 9.25 -10.60
C THR A 105 6.32 9.54 -10.15
N GLY A 106 5.86 8.96 -9.03
CA GLY A 106 4.50 9.11 -8.52
C GLY A 106 3.87 7.79 -8.10
N LYS A 107 2.53 7.74 -8.09
CA LYS A 107 1.79 6.52 -7.75
C LYS A 107 1.78 5.53 -8.92
N HIS A 108 2.30 4.33 -8.70
CA HIS A 108 2.22 3.19 -9.62
C HIS A 108 1.05 2.31 -9.21
N HIS A 109 0.07 2.11 -10.09
CA HIS A 109 -1.09 1.28 -9.82
C HIS A 109 -0.71 -0.20 -9.84
N VAL A 110 -1.07 -0.95 -8.81
CA VAL A 110 -0.71 -2.37 -8.67
C VAL A 110 -1.91 -3.30 -8.66
N ALA A 111 -3.05 -2.86 -8.13
CA ALA A 111 -4.23 -3.70 -7.99
C ALA A 111 -5.50 -2.85 -7.95
N SER A 112 -6.60 -3.41 -8.44
CA SER A 112 -7.95 -2.84 -8.34
C SER A 112 -8.93 -3.89 -7.83
N GLY A 113 -9.92 -3.45 -7.07
CA GLY A 113 -10.95 -4.32 -6.54
C GLY A 113 -12.26 -3.59 -6.25
N LYS A 114 -13.18 -4.29 -5.58
CA LYS A 114 -14.44 -3.71 -5.10
C LYS A 114 -14.54 -3.83 -3.58
N VAL A 115 -15.08 -2.81 -2.93
CA VAL A 115 -15.19 -2.77 -1.46
C VAL A 115 -16.09 -3.86 -0.87
N ASN A 116 -16.97 -4.45 -1.69
CA ASN A 116 -17.84 -5.56 -1.32
C ASN A 116 -17.29 -6.94 -1.70
N SER A 117 -16.08 -7.01 -2.28
CA SER A 117 -15.43 -8.24 -2.72
C SER A 117 -13.91 -8.09 -2.65
N MET A 118 -13.38 -7.85 -1.46
CA MET A 118 -11.98 -7.46 -1.26
C MET A 118 -10.99 -8.63 -1.12
N SER A 119 -11.41 -9.89 -0.95
CA SER A 119 -10.49 -10.98 -0.59
C SER A 119 -9.31 -11.14 -1.56
N GLY A 120 -9.57 -11.22 -2.88
CA GLY A 120 -8.48 -11.32 -3.87
C GLY A 120 -7.59 -10.08 -3.90
N PHE A 121 -8.18 -8.90 -3.75
CA PHE A 121 -7.42 -7.64 -3.64
C PHE A 121 -6.52 -7.62 -2.40
N ILE A 122 -6.99 -8.15 -1.27
CA ILE A 122 -6.20 -8.24 -0.04
C ILE A 122 -4.98 -9.14 -0.25
N ASP A 123 -5.14 -10.28 -0.91
CA ASP A 123 -4.03 -11.20 -1.22
C ASP A 123 -3.02 -10.56 -2.19
N GLU A 124 -3.48 -9.81 -3.19
CA GLU A 124 -2.61 -9.07 -4.13
C GLU A 124 -1.78 -8.00 -3.42
N ILE A 125 -2.39 -7.22 -2.51
CA ILE A 125 -1.66 -6.22 -1.72
C ILE A 125 -0.75 -6.87 -0.69
N ALA A 126 -1.15 -8.00 -0.09
CA ALA A 126 -0.33 -8.74 0.85
C ALA A 126 0.95 -9.27 0.21
N ALA A 127 0.93 -9.62 -1.09
CA ALA A 127 2.12 -10.07 -1.82
C ALA A 127 3.21 -8.99 -1.99
N LEU A 128 2.92 -7.73 -1.63
CA LEU A 128 3.88 -6.62 -1.66
C LEU A 128 4.65 -6.45 -0.33
N PHE A 129 4.31 -7.23 0.70
CA PHE A 129 4.94 -7.23 2.03
C PHE A 129 5.66 -8.56 2.28
#